data_AF-A0AA35JGQ5-F1
#
_entry.id   AF-A0AA35JGQ5-F1
#
_cell.length_a   1.000
_cell.length_b   1.000
_cell.length_c   1.000
_cell.angle_alpha   90.00
_cell.angle_beta   90.00
_cell.angle_gamma   90.00
#
_symmetry.space_group_name_H-M   'P 1'
#
loop_
_entity.id
_entity.type
_entity.pdbx_description
1 polymer ?
#
loop_
_entity_poly.entity_id
_entity_poly.type
_entity_poly.pdbx_seq_one_letter_code
_entity_poly.pdbx_strand_id
1 'polypeptide(L)' 'MVQNAPFLLGRFSDPFLAVIVGCLSYYVYERNLGRPQGHHLHELIKKRWDTRKR' A
#
# COMPACT_ATOMS: atom_id res chain seq x y z
N MET A 1 27.40 19.68 -6.53
CA MET A 1 26.09 20.33 -6.74
C MET A 1 25.03 19.25 -6.77
N VAL A 2 24.18 19.18 -5.74
CA VAL A 2 23.03 18.26 -5.74
C VAL A 2 22.06 18.79 -6.79
N GLN A 3 21.84 18.04 -7.87
CA GLN A 3 20.84 18.42 -8.87
C GLN A 3 19.47 18.41 -8.19
N ASN A 4 18.74 19.52 -8.27
CA ASN A 4 17.34 19.53 -7.90
C ASN A 4 16.64 18.53 -8.82
N ALA A 5 16.26 17.36 -8.31
CA ALA A 5 15.43 16.43 -9.07
C ALA A 5 14.10 17.15 -9.32
N PRO A 6 13.82 17.61 -10.55
CA PRO A 6 12.54 18.23 -10.83
C PRO A 6 11.49 17.14 -10.63
N PHE A 7 10.40 17.45 -9.91
CA PHE A 7 9.32 16.50 -9.67
C PHE A 7 8.92 15.85 -11.01
N LEU A 8 9.11 14.53 -11.15
CA LEU A 8 9.04 13.87 -12.47
C LEU A 8 7.63 13.96 -13.07
N LEU A 9 6.61 13.97 -12.22
CA LEU A 9 5.19 14.05 -12.62
C LEU A 9 4.46 15.27 -12.02
N GLY A 10 5.06 15.93 -11.01
CA GLY A 10 4.47 17.06 -10.30
C GLY A 10 4.63 16.95 -8.78
N ARG A 11 4.62 18.10 -8.08
CA ARG A 11 4.92 18.19 -6.63
C ARG A 11 4.00 17.36 -5.72
N PHE A 12 2.77 17.10 -6.17
CA PHE A 12 1.76 16.34 -5.41
C PHE A 12 1.52 14.93 -5.97
N SER A 13 1.75 14.72 -7.26
CA SER A 13 1.60 13.40 -7.90
C SER A 13 2.72 12.44 -7.49
N ASP A 14 3.94 12.95 -7.27
CA ASP A 14 5.09 12.16 -6.84
C ASP A 14 4.85 11.41 -5.51
N PRO A 15 4.45 12.08 -4.41
CA PRO A 15 4.13 11.38 -3.16
C PRO A 15 2.88 10.51 -3.27
N PHE A 16 1.89 10.90 -4.07
CA PHE A 16 0.69 10.08 -4.29
C PHE A 16 1.03 8.75 -4.97
N LEU A 17 1.85 8.78 -6.01
CA LEU A 17 2.35 7.59 -6.68
C LEU A 17 3.26 6.76 -5.77
N ALA A 18 4.14 7.40 -5.00
CA ALA A 18 4.99 6.69 -4.04
C ALA A 18 4.16 5.88 -3.03
N VAL A 19 3.07 6.46 -2.51
CA VAL A 19 2.15 5.77 -1.60
C VAL A 19 1.42 4.63 -2.31
N ILE A 20 0.90 4.84 -3.52
CA ILE A 20 0.20 3.80 -4.29
C ILE A 20 1.14 2.62 -4.58
N VAL A 21 2.34 2.90 -5.07
CA VAL A 21 3.34 1.88 -5.40
C VAL A 21 3.75 1.13 -4.13
N GLY A 22 3.92 1.82 -3.00
CA GLY A 22 4.19 1.18 -1.72
C GLY A 22 3.07 0.22 -1.29
N CYS A 23 1.80 0.64 -1.39
CA CYS A 23 0.66 -0.21 -1.09
C CYS A 23 0.57 -1.43 -2.02
N LEU A 24 0.76 -1.24 -3.33
CA LEU A 24 0.74 -2.33 -4.31
C LEU A 24 1.89 -3.32 -4.06
N SER A 25 3.09 -2.81 -3.78
CA SER A 25 4.27 -3.64 -3.51
C SER A 25 4.06 -4.48 -2.26
N TYR A 26 3.40 -3.94 -1.22
CA TYR A 26 3.02 -4.71 -0.04
C TYR A 26 2.02 -5.83 -0.38
N TYR A 27 1.03 -5.54 -1.23
CA TYR A 27 0.04 -6.53 -1.66
C TYR A 27 0.69 -7.68 -2.46
N VAL A 28 1.64 -7.35 -3.35
CA VAL A 28 2.43 -8.33 -4.10
C VAL A 28 3.33 -9.14 -3.16
N TYR A 29 3.95 -8.50 -2.17
CA TYR A 29 4.74 -9.18 -1.14
C TYR A 29 3.90 -10.21 -0.36
N GLU A 30 2.70 -9.85 0.10
CA GLU A 30 1.81 -10.79 0.79
C GLU A 30 1.40 -11.97 -0.11
N ARG A 31 1.19 -11.73 -1.41
CA ARG A 31 0.89 -12.78 -2.39
C ARG A 31 2.07 -13.74 -2.56
N ASN A 32 3.29 -13.22 -2.66
CA ASN A 32 4.50 -14.02 -2.86
C ASN A 32 4.91 -14.83 -1.63
N LEU A 33 4.58 -14.36 -0.42
CA LEU A 33 4.83 -15.13 0.81
C LEU A 33 3.94 -16.37 0.98
N GLY A 34 2.92 -16.54 0.13
CA GLY A 34 2.01 -17.69 0.24
C GLY A 34 1.23 -17.70 1.56
N ARG A 35 0.85 -16.52 2.06
CA ARG A 35 0.04 -16.41 3.28
C ARG A 35 -1.25 -17.23 3.12
N PRO A 36 -1.66 -18.02 4.14
CA PRO A 36 -2.91 -18.75 4.08
C PRO A 36 -4.09 -17.78 3.96
N GLN A 37 -5.10 -18.17 3.17
CA GLN A 37 -6.33 -17.40 3.01
C GLN A 37 -6.95 -17.14 4.39
N GLY A 38 -7.36 -15.90 4.68
CA GLY A 38 -7.82 -15.44 6.00
C GLY A 38 -6.81 -14.58 6.78
N HIS A 39 -5.54 -14.51 6.35
CA HIS A 39 -4.49 -13.72 7.01
C HIS A 39 -3.99 -12.53 6.18
N HIS A 40 -4.67 -12.19 5.09
CA HIS A 40 -4.34 -11.00 4.31
C HIS A 40 -4.76 -9.74 5.06
N LEU A 41 -3.99 -8.66 4.91
CA LEU A 41 -4.27 -7.39 5.58
C LEU A 41 -5.71 -6.90 5.33
N HIS A 42 -6.24 -7.08 4.12
CA HIS A 42 -7.60 -6.67 3.76
C HIS A 42 -8.70 -7.43 4.53
N GLU A 43 -8.47 -8.70 4.88
CA GLU A 43 -9.40 -9.57 5.60
C GLU A 43 -9.37 -9.23 7.07
N LEU A 44 -8.19 -8.93 7.61
CA LEU A 44 -8.02 -8.44 8.97
C LEU A 44 -8.69 -7.09 9.18
N ILE A 45 -8.54 -6.17 8.21
CA ILE A 45 -9.22 -4.86 8.23
C ILE A 45 -10.73 -5.07 8.16
N LYS A 46 -11.21 -5.90 7.23
CA LYS A 46 -12.63 -6.22 7.09
C LYS A 46 -13.20 -6.81 8.38
N LYS A 47 -12.53 -7.81 8.96
CA LYS A 47 -12.90 -8.44 10.24
C LYS A 47 -12.96 -7.42 11.37
N ARG A 48 -11.96 -6.52 11.47
CA ARG A 48 -11.95 -5.45 12.48
C ARG A 48 -13.11 -4.48 12.28
N TRP A 49 -13.44 -4.13 11.04
CA TRP A 49 -14.55 -3.23 10.73
C TRP A 49 -15.90 -3.86 11.06
N ASP A 50 -16.10 -5.13 10.69
CA ASP A 50 -17.31 -5.90 10.99
C ASP A 50 -17.48 -6.09 12.50
N THR A 51 -16.43 -6.41 13.24
CA THR A 51 -16.47 -6.48 14.72
C THR A 51 -16.86 -5.13 15.34
N ARG A 52 -16.40 -4.01 14.79
CA ARG A 52 -16.71 -2.68 15.33
C ARG A 52 -18.15 -2.21 15.04
N LYS A 53 -18.83 -2.84 14.09
CA LYS A 53 -20.24 -2.58 13.73
C LYS A 53 -21.24 -3.35 14.59
N ARG A 54 -20.77 -4.37 15.34
CA ARG A 54 -21.56 -5.17 16.26
C ARG A 54 -21.54 -4.57 17.66
#